data_AF-A0A6B3I0Y2-F1
#
_entry.id   AF-A0A6B3I0Y2-F1
#
_cell.length_a   1.000
_cell.length_b   1.000
_cell.length_c   1.000
_cell.angle_alpha   90.00
_cell.angle_beta   90.00
_cell.angle_gamma   90.00
#
_symmetry.space_group_name_H-M   'P 1'
#
loop_
_entity.id
_entity.type
_entity.pdbx_description
1 polymer ?
#
loop_
_entity_poly.entity_id
_entity_poly.type
_entity_poly.pdbx_seq_one_letter_code
_entity_poly.pdbx_strand_id
1 'polypeptide(L)'
;APIGKPSGALDVVSDFGADPTGAADATAKIQAAVDAGRTQGREVYIPQGTFKVQDHIIVDKVTLRGAGPWYSVLTGRHPTEHHKAVGVYGKYASQGGSSNVTLKDFAIIGDIRERIDDDQVNAIGGSLSDSVVDNLWLQHTKCGAWLT
;
A
#
# COMPACT_ATOMS: atom_id res chain seq x y z
N ALA A 1 11.62 -13.23 12.57
CA ALA A 1 10.25 -13.77 12.61
C ALA A 1 9.29 -12.67 12.15
N PRO A 2 8.14 -13.01 11.55
CA PRO A 2 7.13 -12.02 11.16
C PRO A 2 6.61 -11.27 12.39
N ILE A 3 6.41 -9.95 12.26
CA ILE A 3 5.78 -9.11 13.26
C ILE A 3 4.30 -9.52 13.36
N GLY A 4 3.83 -9.85 14.55
CA GLY A 4 2.43 -10.22 14.78
C GLY A 4 1.46 -9.03 14.68
N LYS A 5 0.18 -9.32 14.41
CA LYS A 5 -0.88 -8.31 14.36
C LYS A 5 -0.96 -7.53 15.68
N PRO A 6 -0.88 -6.18 15.67
CA PRO A 6 -1.11 -5.38 16.87
C PRO A 6 -2.53 -5.57 17.43
N SER A 7 -2.67 -5.48 18.75
CA SER A 7 -3.99 -5.54 19.39
C SER A 7 -4.92 -4.46 18.84
N GLY A 8 -6.14 -4.85 18.45
CA GLY A 8 -7.13 -3.93 17.90
C GLY A 8 -6.89 -3.50 16.45
N ALA A 9 -5.84 -3.97 15.77
CA ALA A 9 -5.68 -3.69 14.34
C ALA A 9 -6.74 -4.42 13.49
N LEU A 10 -7.11 -3.79 12.37
CA LEU A 10 -7.91 -4.39 11.29
C LEU A 10 -7.00 -5.21 10.37
N ASP A 11 -7.34 -6.45 10.09
CA ASP A 11 -6.53 -7.36 9.30
C ASP A 11 -7.08 -7.49 7.87
N VAL A 12 -6.25 -7.18 6.87
CA VAL A 12 -6.70 -7.19 5.46
C VAL A 12 -7.20 -8.57 4.99
N VAL A 13 -6.73 -9.67 5.59
CA VAL A 13 -7.14 -11.03 5.24
C VAL A 13 -8.36 -11.45 6.04
N SER A 14 -8.26 -11.48 7.36
CA SER A 14 -9.31 -12.07 8.21
C SER A 14 -10.56 -11.19 8.33
N ASP A 15 -10.42 -9.86 8.24
CA ASP A 15 -11.57 -8.94 8.35
C ASP A 15 -12.12 -8.50 6.97
N PHE A 16 -11.28 -8.47 5.92
CA PHE A 16 -11.67 -7.93 4.60
C PHE A 16 -11.59 -8.95 3.45
N GLY A 17 -10.92 -10.09 3.65
CA GLY A 17 -10.82 -11.16 2.66
C GLY A 17 -9.84 -10.88 1.51
N ALA A 18 -8.77 -10.10 1.75
CA ALA A 18 -7.66 -10.00 0.82
C ALA A 18 -6.97 -11.36 0.64
N ASP A 19 -6.59 -11.69 -0.60
CA ASP A 19 -5.88 -12.93 -0.90
C ASP A 19 -4.37 -12.79 -0.60
N PRO A 20 -3.81 -13.54 0.38
CA PRO A 20 -2.40 -13.48 0.74
C PRO A 20 -1.50 -14.34 -0.16
N THR A 21 -2.06 -15.04 -1.15
CA THR A 21 -1.28 -15.87 -2.09
C THR A 21 -0.85 -15.10 -3.34
N GLY A 22 -1.49 -13.96 -3.62
CA GLY A 22 -1.24 -13.16 -4.81
C GLY A 22 -1.88 -13.74 -6.08
N ALA A 23 -2.85 -14.65 -5.96
CA ALA A 23 -3.57 -15.22 -7.09
C ALA A 23 -4.69 -14.30 -7.57
N ALA A 24 -5.51 -13.78 -6.65
CA ALA A 24 -6.59 -12.83 -6.91
C ALA A 24 -6.14 -11.39 -6.64
N ASP A 25 -6.79 -10.42 -7.29
CA ASP A 25 -6.60 -9.00 -6.99
C ASP A 25 -7.14 -8.66 -5.59
N ALA A 26 -6.30 -8.06 -4.77
CA ALA A 26 -6.58 -7.65 -3.40
C ALA A 26 -6.78 -6.14 -3.25
N THR A 27 -6.65 -5.34 -4.33
CA THR A 27 -6.74 -3.86 -4.27
C THR A 27 -7.97 -3.38 -3.51
N ALA A 28 -9.18 -3.81 -3.92
CA ALA A 28 -10.42 -3.35 -3.30
C ALA A 28 -10.55 -3.77 -1.81
N LYS A 29 -10.00 -4.94 -1.44
CA LYS A 29 -10.07 -5.44 -0.06
C LYS A 29 -9.12 -4.69 0.86
N ILE A 30 -7.90 -4.42 0.39
CA ILE A 30 -6.92 -3.62 1.13
C ILE A 30 -7.41 -2.18 1.25
N GLN A 31 -7.96 -1.59 0.18
CA GLN A 31 -8.54 -0.25 0.24
C GLN A 31 -9.67 -0.16 1.27
N ALA A 32 -10.61 -1.12 1.27
CA ALA A 32 -11.69 -1.15 2.25
C ALA A 32 -11.16 -1.23 3.70
N ALA A 33 -10.08 -1.97 3.94
CA ALA A 33 -9.43 -2.03 5.24
C ALA A 33 -8.82 -0.68 5.64
N VAL A 34 -8.11 -0.02 4.71
CA VAL A 34 -7.55 1.32 4.89
C VAL A 34 -8.63 2.36 5.21
N ASP A 35 -9.75 2.35 4.49
CA ASP A 35 -10.86 3.28 4.72
C ASP A 35 -11.52 3.04 6.08
N ALA A 36 -11.69 1.77 6.47
CA ALA A 36 -12.21 1.40 7.78
C ALA A 36 -11.23 1.79 8.91
N GLY A 37 -9.93 1.58 8.72
CA GLY A 37 -8.89 1.97 9.68
C GLY A 37 -8.87 3.47 9.93
N ARG A 38 -8.94 4.26 8.86
CA ARG A 38 -9.13 5.72 8.94
C ARG A 38 -10.39 6.07 9.73
N THR A 39 -11.53 5.50 9.36
CA THR A 39 -12.84 5.84 9.95
C THR A 39 -12.92 5.47 11.44
N GLN A 40 -12.33 4.34 11.82
CA GLN A 40 -12.37 3.82 13.19
C GLN A 40 -11.20 4.29 14.05
N GLY A 41 -10.20 4.98 13.48
CA GLY A 41 -8.97 5.34 14.19
C GLY A 41 -8.14 4.12 14.59
N ARG A 42 -8.11 3.07 13.74
CA ARG A 42 -7.44 1.79 14.00
C ARG A 42 -6.33 1.55 12.98
N GLU A 43 -5.24 0.92 13.41
CA GLU A 43 -4.20 0.47 12.48
C GLU A 43 -4.74 -0.62 11.55
N VAL A 44 -4.23 -0.65 10.33
CA VAL A 44 -4.47 -1.71 9.35
C VAL A 44 -3.23 -2.56 9.24
N TYR A 45 -3.42 -3.86 9.36
CA TYR A 45 -2.35 -4.86 9.38
C TYR A 45 -2.42 -5.75 8.14
N ILE A 46 -1.29 -5.83 7.45
CA ILE A 46 -1.03 -6.74 6.34
C ILE A 46 -0.26 -7.93 6.94
N PRO A 47 -0.88 -9.13 7.06
CA PRO A 47 -0.18 -10.30 7.59
C PRO A 47 0.91 -10.77 6.61
N GLN A 48 1.64 -11.82 6.99
CA GLN A 48 2.56 -12.49 6.08
C GLN A 48 1.80 -12.99 4.84
N GLY A 49 2.32 -12.67 3.66
CA GLY A 49 1.72 -13.02 2.37
C GLY A 49 2.23 -12.15 1.23
N THR A 50 1.82 -12.51 0.02
CA THR A 50 1.98 -11.69 -1.19
C THR A 50 0.60 -11.28 -1.67
N PHE A 51 0.38 -9.99 -1.87
CA PHE A 51 -0.91 -9.42 -2.18
C PHE A 51 -0.82 -8.73 -3.54
N LYS A 52 -1.63 -9.19 -4.50
CA LYS A 52 -1.72 -8.57 -5.81
C LYS A 52 -2.55 -7.30 -5.69
N VAL A 53 -2.00 -6.19 -6.16
CA VAL A 53 -2.58 -4.86 -6.14
C VAL A 53 -2.40 -4.30 -7.54
N GLN A 54 -3.52 -4.02 -8.21
CA GLN A 54 -3.54 -3.59 -9.61
C GLN A 54 -3.77 -2.09 -9.79
N ASP A 55 -4.02 -1.36 -8.70
CA ASP A 55 -4.17 0.10 -8.66
C ASP A 55 -3.77 0.61 -7.26
N HIS A 56 -3.59 1.92 -7.12
CA HIS A 56 -3.07 2.52 -5.89
C HIS A 56 -3.98 2.28 -4.68
N ILE A 57 -3.36 1.98 -3.54
CA ILE A 57 -4.01 2.04 -2.22
C ILE A 57 -3.90 3.48 -1.71
N ILE A 58 -5.03 4.16 -1.58
CA ILE A 58 -5.10 5.55 -1.13
C ILE A 58 -5.19 5.60 0.40
N VAL A 59 -4.22 6.23 1.05
CA VAL A 59 -4.09 6.33 2.52
C VAL A 59 -4.25 7.77 3.00
N ASP A 60 -4.94 7.95 4.13
CA ASP A 60 -5.10 9.26 4.78
C ASP A 60 -5.49 9.03 6.26
N LYS A 61 -4.79 9.66 7.22
CA LYS A 61 -5.00 9.53 8.68
C LYS A 61 -5.07 8.08 9.18
N VAL A 62 -4.14 7.25 8.73
CA VAL A 62 -4.14 5.80 9.02
C VAL A 62 -2.72 5.26 9.11
N THR A 63 -2.54 4.27 9.97
CA THR A 63 -1.33 3.44 9.96
C THR A 63 -1.59 2.19 9.14
N LEU A 64 -0.79 1.97 8.11
CA LEU A 64 -0.72 0.73 7.35
C LEU A 64 0.59 0.01 7.71
N ARG A 65 0.48 -1.15 8.35
CA ARG A 65 1.60 -1.91 8.90
C ARG A 65 1.63 -3.31 8.30
N GLY A 66 2.81 -3.83 7.98
CA GLY A 66 2.99 -5.25 7.64
C GLY A 66 3.62 -6.09 8.73
N ALA A 67 3.86 -7.36 8.41
CA ALA A 67 4.57 -8.33 9.24
C ALA A 67 6.11 -8.25 9.09
N GLY A 68 6.62 -7.23 8.40
CA GLY A 68 8.02 -7.01 8.03
C GLY A 68 8.21 -7.06 6.50
N PRO A 69 9.19 -6.32 5.92
CA PRO A 69 9.40 -6.27 4.46
C PRO A 69 9.67 -7.62 3.79
N TRP A 70 10.21 -8.57 4.54
CA TRP A 70 10.46 -9.94 4.07
C TRP A 70 9.22 -10.85 4.13
N TYR A 71 8.12 -10.39 4.72
CA TYR A 71 6.95 -11.22 5.03
C TYR A 71 5.66 -10.71 4.39
N SER A 72 5.47 -9.39 4.32
CA SER A 72 4.27 -8.76 3.73
C SER A 72 4.65 -8.01 2.48
N VAL A 73 4.24 -8.53 1.32
CA VAL A 73 4.61 -7.99 0.00
C VAL A 73 3.36 -7.54 -0.74
N LEU A 74 3.29 -6.25 -1.08
CA LEU A 74 2.35 -5.74 -2.08
C LEU A 74 3.05 -5.81 -3.44
N THR A 75 2.38 -6.38 -4.44
CA THR A 75 2.93 -6.53 -5.80
C THR A 75 1.86 -6.40 -6.85
N GLY A 76 2.23 -6.29 -8.12
CA GLY A 76 1.30 -6.41 -9.23
C GLY A 76 1.26 -5.20 -10.16
N ARG A 77 0.65 -5.45 -11.30
CA ARG A 77 0.36 -4.50 -12.37
C ARG A 77 -0.99 -4.86 -12.97
N HIS A 78 -1.78 -3.88 -13.40
CA HIS A 78 -3.03 -4.17 -14.09
C HIS A 78 -2.72 -4.93 -15.41
N PRO A 79 -3.48 -5.98 -15.76
CA PRO A 79 -3.14 -6.86 -16.89
C PRO A 79 -3.19 -6.18 -18.26
N THR A 80 -3.95 -5.08 -18.39
CA THR A 80 -4.18 -4.38 -19.65
C THR A 80 -3.98 -2.86 -19.57
N GLU A 81 -3.89 -2.29 -18.37
CA GLU A 81 -3.76 -0.84 -18.17
C GLU A 81 -2.37 -0.57 -17.61
N HIS A 82 -1.42 -0.36 -18.51
CA HIS A 82 0.00 -0.25 -18.15
C HIS A 82 0.32 0.86 -17.14
N HIS A 83 -0.51 1.92 -17.10
CA HIS A 83 -0.38 3.05 -16.19
C HIS A 83 -0.89 2.76 -14.76
N LYS A 84 -1.46 1.57 -14.51
CA LYS A 84 -1.94 1.14 -13.19
C LYS A 84 -1.08 -0.01 -12.66
N ALA A 85 -0.54 0.19 -11.46
CA ALA A 85 0.30 -0.79 -10.78
C ALA A 85 0.18 -0.66 -9.26
N VAL A 86 0.80 -1.60 -8.54
CA VAL A 86 0.94 -1.48 -7.09
C VAL A 86 1.58 -0.16 -6.70
N GLY A 87 0.98 0.50 -5.71
CA GLY A 87 1.51 1.69 -5.06
C GLY A 87 0.67 2.07 -3.85
N VAL A 88 1.27 2.72 -2.86
CA VAL A 88 0.57 3.28 -1.70
C VAL A 88 0.68 4.80 -1.76
N TYR A 89 -0.45 5.47 -1.96
CA TYR A 89 -0.50 6.89 -2.30
C TYR A 89 -1.27 7.68 -1.23
N GLY A 90 -0.75 8.85 -0.88
CA GLY A 90 -1.63 9.88 -0.33
C GLY A 90 -2.57 10.42 -1.42
N LYS A 91 -3.65 11.07 -1.02
CA LYS A 91 -4.45 11.90 -1.94
C LYS A 91 -3.55 12.94 -2.60
N TYR A 92 -3.84 13.31 -3.85
CA TYR A 92 -3.13 14.41 -4.50
C TYR A 92 -3.38 15.73 -3.77
N ALA A 93 -2.43 16.66 -3.84
CA ALA A 93 -2.54 17.97 -3.20
C ALA A 93 -3.80 18.74 -3.65
N SER A 94 -4.17 18.63 -4.93
CA SER A 94 -5.40 19.20 -5.50
C SER A 94 -6.69 18.60 -4.92
N GLN A 95 -6.61 17.44 -4.26
CA GLN A 95 -7.71 16.75 -3.59
C GLN A 95 -7.67 16.93 -2.06
N GLY A 96 -6.90 17.91 -1.58
CA GLY A 96 -6.74 18.23 -0.16
C GLY A 96 -5.55 17.55 0.51
N GLY A 97 -4.80 16.70 -0.22
CA GLY A 97 -3.66 15.96 0.33
C GLY A 97 -4.04 14.94 1.39
N SER A 98 -3.06 14.19 1.89
CA SER A 98 -3.22 13.30 3.02
C SER A 98 -2.27 13.66 4.14
N SER A 99 -2.68 13.38 5.37
CA SER A 99 -1.87 13.68 6.54
C SER A 99 -1.96 12.59 7.60
N ASN A 100 -1.01 12.59 8.55
CA ASN A 100 -0.96 11.65 9.66
C ASN A 100 -1.05 10.18 9.20
N VAL A 101 -0.30 9.85 8.15
CA VAL A 101 -0.15 8.49 7.63
C VAL A 101 1.12 7.88 8.21
N THR A 102 1.05 6.62 8.64
CA THR A 102 2.26 5.83 8.92
C THR A 102 2.26 4.60 8.03
N LEU A 103 3.27 4.47 7.18
CA LEU A 103 3.53 3.27 6.40
C LEU A 103 4.71 2.55 7.01
N LYS A 104 4.55 1.30 7.45
CA LYS A 104 5.69 0.57 8.00
C LYS A 104 5.67 -0.95 7.88
N ASP A 105 6.86 -1.54 7.88
CA ASP A 105 7.05 -2.99 8.01
C ASP A 105 6.47 -3.82 6.84
N PHE A 106 6.50 -3.36 5.60
CA PHE A 106 6.11 -4.15 4.42
C PHE A 106 6.95 -3.82 3.18
N ALA A 107 6.82 -4.60 2.13
CA ALA A 107 7.46 -4.36 0.84
C ALA A 107 6.45 -3.95 -0.23
N ILE A 108 6.90 -3.11 -1.15
CA ILE A 108 6.23 -2.84 -2.42
C ILE A 108 7.17 -3.26 -3.53
N ILE A 109 6.80 -4.31 -4.26
CA ILE A 109 7.61 -4.88 -5.34
C ILE A 109 6.77 -4.85 -6.63
N GLY A 110 7.03 -3.87 -7.47
CA GLY A 110 6.35 -3.72 -8.76
C GLY A 110 6.86 -4.68 -9.84
N ASP A 111 6.28 -4.53 -11.04
CA ASP A 111 6.74 -5.15 -12.28
C ASP A 111 6.86 -4.09 -13.39
N ILE A 112 7.50 -2.96 -13.05
CA ILE A 112 7.78 -1.87 -13.97
C ILE A 112 9.13 -2.13 -14.63
N ARG A 113 9.14 -2.23 -15.96
CA ARG A 113 10.30 -2.60 -16.79
C ARG A 113 10.71 -1.48 -17.74
N GLU A 114 10.02 -0.37 -17.66
CA GLU A 114 10.15 0.80 -18.50
C GLU A 114 10.09 2.07 -17.66
N ARG A 115 10.47 3.19 -18.27
CA ARG A 115 10.27 4.51 -17.69
C ARG A 115 9.38 5.32 -18.63
N ILE A 116 8.13 5.49 -18.23
CA ILE A 116 7.16 6.40 -18.84
C ILE A 116 6.91 7.49 -17.80
N ASP A 117 7.39 8.71 -18.06
CA ASP A 117 7.41 9.76 -17.03
C ASP A 117 6.00 10.21 -16.61
N ASP A 118 5.03 10.16 -17.53
CA ASP A 118 3.63 10.52 -17.29
C ASP A 118 2.86 9.49 -16.44
N ASP A 119 3.32 8.23 -16.39
CA ASP A 119 2.63 7.16 -15.65
C ASP A 119 2.92 7.25 -14.15
N GLN A 120 1.87 7.18 -13.33
CA GLN A 120 1.98 7.23 -11.87
C GLN A 120 2.26 5.86 -11.25
N VAL A 121 3.21 5.08 -11.78
CA VAL A 121 3.54 3.72 -11.31
C VAL A 121 4.72 3.71 -10.33
N ASN A 122 4.67 4.60 -9.33
CA ASN A 122 5.65 4.70 -8.24
C ASN A 122 5.26 3.81 -7.05
N ALA A 123 6.21 3.49 -6.16
CA ALA A 123 5.86 2.72 -4.97
C ALA A 123 5.08 3.58 -3.96
N ILE A 124 5.52 4.83 -3.76
CA ILE A 124 4.84 5.83 -2.92
C ILE A 124 4.59 7.08 -3.75
N GLY A 125 3.41 7.69 -3.61
CA GLY A 125 3.13 8.96 -4.26
C GLY A 125 1.99 9.76 -3.66
N GLY A 126 1.57 10.81 -4.38
CA GLY A 126 0.58 11.78 -3.91
C GLY A 126 1.16 12.73 -2.86
N SER A 127 0.32 13.23 -1.95
CA SER A 127 0.72 14.19 -0.92
C SER A 127 0.60 13.58 0.47
N LEU A 128 1.68 13.64 1.26
CA LEU A 128 1.78 13.07 2.61
C LEU A 128 2.43 14.09 3.56
N SER A 129 1.62 14.83 4.33
CA SER A 129 2.10 15.73 5.38
C SER A 129 2.04 15.09 6.75
N ASP A 130 2.92 15.48 7.67
CA ASP A 130 2.98 14.94 9.04
C ASP A 130 2.92 13.40 9.09
N SER A 131 3.62 12.77 8.14
CA SER A 131 3.53 11.34 7.86
C SER A 131 4.88 10.67 7.96
N VAL A 132 4.88 9.36 8.23
CA VAL A 132 6.08 8.56 8.43
C VAL A 132 6.09 7.37 7.47
N VAL A 133 7.23 7.14 6.83
CA VAL A 133 7.53 5.93 6.08
C VAL A 133 8.75 5.28 6.74
N ASP A 134 8.57 4.10 7.31
CA ASP A 134 9.57 3.46 8.18
C ASP A 134 9.70 1.97 7.86
N ASN A 135 10.92 1.49 7.65
CA ASN A 135 11.21 0.07 7.41
C ASN A 135 10.38 -0.54 6.25
N LEU A 136 10.45 0.07 5.05
CA LEU A 136 9.88 -0.47 3.81
C LEU A 136 10.99 -0.98 2.87
N TRP A 137 10.68 -2.00 2.08
CA TRP A 137 11.47 -2.40 0.91
C TRP A 137 10.73 -2.03 -0.38
N LEU A 138 11.33 -1.19 -1.22
CA LEU A 138 10.71 -0.68 -2.44
C LEU A 138 11.55 -1.11 -3.65
N GLN A 139 10.92 -1.77 -4.63
CA GLN A 139 11.63 -2.31 -5.80
C GLN A 139 10.75 -2.36 -7.05
N HIS A 140 11.38 -2.23 -8.23
CA HIS A 140 10.75 -2.39 -9.55
C HIS A 140 9.51 -1.52 -9.78
N THR A 141 9.57 -0.28 -9.30
CA THR A 141 8.61 0.79 -9.59
C THR A 141 9.32 1.90 -10.37
N LYS A 142 8.58 2.83 -10.99
CA LYS A 142 9.19 3.97 -11.71
C LYS A 142 10.08 4.81 -10.78
N CYS A 143 9.52 5.21 -9.65
CA CYS A 143 10.23 5.84 -8.55
C CYS A 143 9.92 5.13 -7.23
N GLY A 144 10.83 5.21 -6.26
CA GLY A 144 10.56 4.78 -4.89
C GLY A 144 9.50 5.65 -4.23
N ALA A 145 9.68 6.98 -4.29
CA ALA A 145 8.69 7.94 -3.82
C ALA A 145 8.64 9.15 -4.77
N TRP A 146 7.43 9.58 -5.15
CA TRP A 146 7.17 10.80 -5.91
C TRP A 146 6.09 11.62 -5.20
N LEU A 147 6.50 12.57 -4.37
CA LEU A 147 5.60 13.34 -3.52
C LEU A 147 5.28 14.71 -4.13
N THR A 148 4.04 15.15 -4.00
CA THR A 148 3.51 16.40 -4.62
C THR A 148 2.72 17.24 -3.64
#